data_AF-X1A8C7-F1
#
_entry.id   AF-X1A8C7-F1
#
_cell.length_a   1.000
_cell.length_b   1.000
_cell.length_c   1.000
_cell.angle_alpha   90.00
_cell.angle_beta   90.00
_cell.angle_gamma   90.00
#
_symmetry.space_group_name_H-M   'P 1'
#
loop_
_entity.id
_entity.type
_entity.pdbx_description
1 polymer ?
#
loop_
_entity_poly.entity_id
_entity_poly.type
_entity_poly.pdbx_seq_one_letter_code
_entity_poly.pdbx_strand_id
1 'polypeptide(L)'
;MLQGLWGKLFIVVTVLLVISIILGGSLWYQLNATRMQLNDTQAQLEATNRQLDDTQAQLNTIKPEMDRLKIEQSRMLSDYANLKKQINLRLGIGQDAQGFITPDDLEISAKVQEITEGYSEETDEFWRDYKRLFQWVVKTIEYSLDSPSPLLPESIGGTLEWVNDFWRLPVETIRDETGDCEDMAVLLTSMLLNYNQRKFDVWIIGIRTFGSTPKGHMAVAIPIEHRQLTILDPASRYYTPFHTMGGV
;
A
#
# COMPACT_ATOMS: atom_id res chain seq x y z
N MET A 1 -100.84 28.43 55.07
CA MET A 1 -100.09 28.31 53.80
C MET A 1 -98.56 28.35 53.95
N LEU A 2 -97.97 28.83 55.06
CA LEU A 2 -96.51 28.86 55.22
C LEU A 2 -95.85 27.49 55.52
N GLN A 3 -96.51 26.58 56.26
CA GLN A 3 -95.88 25.31 56.70
C GLN A 3 -95.45 24.35 55.55
N GLY A 4 -96.21 24.29 54.44
CA GLY A 4 -95.86 23.44 53.29
C GLY A 4 -94.74 23.99 52.41
N LEU A 5 -94.46 25.30 52.49
CA LEU A 5 -93.40 25.96 51.75
C LEU A 5 -92.02 25.66 52.36
N TRP A 6 -91.94 25.66 53.69
CA TRP A 6 -90.72 25.35 54.44
C TRP A 6 -90.25 23.90 54.23
N GLY A 7 -91.16 22.93 54.15
CA GLY A 7 -90.83 21.53 53.85
C GLY A 7 -90.25 21.35 52.44
N LYS A 8 -90.81 22.02 51.43
CA LYS A 8 -90.29 22.01 50.05
C LYS A 8 -88.93 22.71 49.95
N LEU A 9 -88.77 23.84 50.64
CA LEU A 9 -87.51 24.58 50.70
C LEU A 9 -86.40 23.75 51.35
N PHE A 10 -86.72 23.05 52.45
CA PHE A 10 -85.80 22.14 53.12
C PHE A 10 -85.33 21.03 52.19
N ILE A 11 -86.24 20.38 51.46
CA ILE A 11 -85.91 19.33 50.49
C ILE A 11 -84.99 19.87 49.38
N VAL A 12 -85.28 21.04 48.81
CA VAL A 12 -84.43 21.65 47.79
C VAL A 12 -83.03 21.95 48.32
N VAL A 13 -82.92 22.51 49.53
CA VAL A 13 -81.63 22.77 50.18
C VAL A 13 -80.87 21.46 50.43
N THR A 14 -81.53 20.41 50.91
CA THR A 14 -80.91 19.10 51.14
C THR A 14 -80.40 18.49 49.83
N VAL A 15 -81.20 18.54 48.75
CA VAL A 15 -80.81 18.03 47.43
C VAL A 15 -79.61 18.80 46.89
N LEU A 16 -79.62 20.13 46.96
CA LEU A 16 -78.48 20.96 46.54
C LEU A 16 -77.22 20.68 47.37
N LEU A 17 -77.37 20.43 48.67
CA LEU A 17 -76.26 20.11 49.56
C LEU A 17 -75.67 18.73 49.25
N VAL A 18 -76.51 17.73 48.98
CA VAL A 18 -76.07 16.40 48.55
C VAL A 18 -75.35 16.47 47.19
N ILE A 19 -75.92 17.20 46.22
CA ILE A 19 -75.29 17.41 44.90
C ILE A 19 -73.95 18.13 45.06
N SER A 20 -73.87 19.15 45.91
CA SER A 20 -72.63 19.90 46.19
C SER A 20 -71.56 19.01 46.82
N ILE A 21 -71.92 18.12 47.76
CA ILE A 21 -70.99 17.16 48.37
C ILE A 21 -70.48 16.14 47.34
N ILE A 22 -71.38 15.59 46.50
CA ILE A 22 -71.00 14.62 45.47
C ILE A 22 -70.08 15.26 44.42
N LEU A 23 -70.43 16.46 43.94
CA LEU A 23 -69.60 17.22 43.01
C LEU A 23 -68.25 17.58 43.64
N GLY A 24 -68.24 18.02 44.90
CA GLY A 24 -67.01 18.30 45.64
C GLY A 24 -66.10 17.09 45.79
N GLY A 25 -66.67 15.92 46.13
CA GLY A 25 -65.92 14.66 46.22
C GLY A 25 -65.37 14.19 44.87
N SER A 26 -66.17 14.29 43.81
CA SER A 26 -65.74 13.96 42.43
C SER A 26 -64.62 14.87 41.96
N LEU A 27 -64.74 16.18 42.18
CA LEU A 27 -63.71 17.16 41.83
C LEU A 27 -62.42 16.93 42.61
N TRP A 28 -62.52 16.60 43.91
CA TRP A 28 -61.36 16.29 44.74
C TRP A 28 -60.64 15.01 44.27
N TYR A 29 -61.40 13.97 43.91
CA TYR A 29 -60.84 12.75 43.35
C TYR A 29 -60.10 13.01 42.04
N GLN A 30 -60.73 13.75 41.11
CA GLN A 30 -60.11 14.14 39.85
C GLN A 30 -58.85 14.97 40.08
N LEU A 31 -58.88 15.93 41.00
CA LEU A 31 -57.72 16.75 41.34
C LEU A 31 -56.55 15.92 41.87
N ASN A 32 -56.82 14.95 42.75
CA ASN A 32 -55.80 14.04 43.27
C ASN A 32 -55.22 13.14 42.18
N ALA A 33 -56.06 12.59 41.30
CA ALA A 33 -55.62 11.77 40.17
C ALA A 33 -54.71 12.56 39.23
N THR A 34 -55.12 13.77 38.85
CA THR A 34 -54.31 14.67 38.02
C THR A 34 -52.99 15.05 38.70
N ARG A 35 -53.00 15.29 40.03
CA ARG A 35 -51.77 15.57 40.78
C ARG A 35 -50.80 14.40 40.78
N MET A 36 -51.29 13.17 40.93
CA MET A 36 -50.45 11.97 40.84
C MET A 36 -49.86 11.81 39.43
N GLN A 37 -50.68 12.00 38.39
CA GLN A 37 -50.23 11.95 37.00
C GLN A 37 -49.17 13.02 36.70
N LEU A 38 -49.33 14.24 37.22
CA LEU A 38 -48.35 15.32 37.05
C LEU A 38 -47.01 14.95 37.70
N ASN A 39 -47.04 14.43 38.93
CA ASN A 39 -45.83 13.98 39.62
C ASN A 39 -45.12 12.84 38.87
N ASP A 40 -45.88 11.88 38.36
CA ASP A 40 -45.33 10.76 37.56
C ASP A 40 -44.70 11.26 36.26
N THR A 41 -45.39 12.15 35.55
CA THR A 41 -44.87 12.77 34.32
C THR A 41 -43.60 13.58 34.60
N GLN A 42 -43.54 14.30 35.71
CA GLN A 42 -42.35 15.05 36.11
C GLN A 42 -41.16 14.11 36.39
N ALA A 43 -41.40 13.00 37.10
CA ALA A 43 -40.36 12.00 37.35
C ALA A 43 -39.85 11.35 36.05
N GLN A 44 -40.75 11.05 35.11
CA GLN A 44 -40.39 10.52 33.80
C GLN A 44 -39.59 11.53 32.96
N LEU A 45 -39.95 12.81 33.01
CA LEU A 45 -39.20 13.87 32.33
C LEU A 45 -37.78 14.00 32.88
N GLU A 46 -37.61 13.96 34.20
CA GLU A 46 -36.30 13.98 34.85
C GLU A 46 -35.46 12.75 34.47
N ALA A 47 -36.07 11.56 34.44
CA ALA A 47 -35.38 10.33 34.03
C ALA A 47 -34.93 10.40 32.56
N THR A 48 -35.79 10.90 31.67
CA THR A 48 -35.49 11.07 30.25
C THR A 48 -34.39 12.10 30.03
N ASN A 49 -34.39 13.21 30.76
CA ASN A 49 -33.33 14.22 30.68
C ASN A 49 -31.97 13.63 31.09
N ARG A 50 -31.92 12.82 32.16
CA ARG A 50 -30.66 12.14 32.56
C ARG A 50 -30.17 11.17 31.48
N GLN A 51 -31.07 10.44 30.82
CA GLN A 51 -30.72 9.56 29.70
C GLN A 51 -30.18 10.34 28.49
N LEU A 52 -30.76 11.51 28.22
CA LEU A 52 -30.28 12.40 27.17
C LEU A 52 -28.88 12.91 27.46
N ASP A 53 -28.62 13.35 28.70
CA ASP A 53 -27.30 13.81 29.14
C ASP A 53 -26.24 12.70 29.03
N ASP A 54 -26.57 11.48 29.46
CA ASP A 54 -25.67 10.31 29.36
C ASP A 54 -25.36 9.95 27.90
N THR A 55 -26.39 9.91 27.05
CA THR A 55 -26.23 9.66 25.61
C THR A 55 -25.37 10.73 24.94
N GLN A 56 -25.56 12.00 25.31
CA GLN A 56 -24.76 13.10 24.80
C GLN A 56 -23.30 12.99 25.24
N ALA A 57 -23.04 12.57 26.48
CA ALA A 57 -21.69 12.32 26.97
C ALA A 57 -21.02 11.18 26.18
N GLN A 58 -21.72 10.05 25.97
CA GLN A 58 -21.21 8.94 25.17
C GLN A 58 -20.90 9.36 23.72
N LEU A 59 -21.77 10.16 23.09
CA LEU A 59 -21.55 10.65 21.74
C LEU A 59 -20.31 11.55 21.65
N ASN A 60 -20.10 12.39 22.66
CA ASN A 60 -18.94 13.27 22.75
C ASN A 60 -17.62 12.49 22.91
N THR A 61 -17.66 11.27 23.45
CA THR A 61 -16.51 10.36 23.54
C THR A 61 -16.29 9.56 22.25
N ILE A 62 -17.34 8.98 21.68
CA ILE A 62 -17.22 8.08 20.52
C ILE A 62 -16.85 8.83 19.23
N LYS A 63 -17.37 10.06 19.06
CA LYS A 63 -17.12 10.84 17.84
C LYS A 63 -15.62 11.10 17.57
N PRO A 64 -14.83 11.63 18.51
CA PRO A 64 -13.39 11.82 18.28
C PRO A 64 -12.63 10.50 18.12
N GLU A 65 -13.04 9.41 18.78
CA GLU A 65 -12.45 8.09 18.60
C GLU A 65 -12.66 7.57 17.17
N MET A 66 -13.88 7.72 16.63
CA MET A 66 -14.17 7.36 15.25
C MET A 66 -13.35 8.18 14.25
N ASP A 67 -13.19 9.48 14.48
CA ASP A 67 -12.38 10.35 13.61
C ASP A 67 -10.89 9.95 13.67
N ARG A 68 -10.38 9.60 14.86
CA ARG A 68 -9.03 9.06 15.02
C ARG A 68 -8.85 7.74 14.26
N LEU A 69 -9.79 6.81 14.38
CA LEU A 69 -9.72 5.50 13.69
C LEU A 69 -9.74 5.66 12.17
N LYS A 70 -10.47 6.63 11.62
CA LYS A 70 -10.46 6.94 10.18
C LYS A 70 -9.10 7.42 9.69
N ILE A 71 -8.42 8.26 10.48
CA ILE A 71 -7.06 8.73 10.17
C ILE A 71 -6.08 7.56 10.22
N GLU A 72 -6.18 6.71 11.24
CA GLU A 72 -5.33 5.53 11.40
C GLU A 72 -5.53 4.52 10.26
N GLN A 73 -6.78 4.26 9.86
CA GLN A 73 -7.11 3.44 8.70
C GLN A 73 -6.50 4.00 7.41
N SER A 74 -6.63 5.31 7.18
CA SER A 74 -6.05 5.96 6.00
C SER A 74 -4.52 5.83 5.96
N ARG A 75 -3.87 5.98 7.13
CA ARG A 75 -2.42 5.80 7.25
C ARG A 75 -2.00 4.37 6.94
N MET A 76 -2.67 3.39 7.54
CA MET A 76 -2.39 1.97 7.29
C MET A 76 -2.52 1.60 5.82
N LEU A 77 -3.54 2.10 5.12
CA LEU A 77 -3.72 1.85 3.68
C LEU A 77 -2.60 2.48 2.85
N SER A 78 -2.17 3.69 3.20
CA SER A 78 -1.03 4.36 2.55
C SER A 78 0.28 3.59 2.78
N ASP A 79 0.54 3.16 4.01
CA ASP A 79 1.75 2.42 4.36
C ASP A 79 1.78 1.06 3.65
N TYR A 80 0.64 0.37 3.58
CA TYR A 80 0.51 -0.86 2.82
C TYR A 80 0.77 -0.66 1.32
N ALA A 81 0.21 0.39 0.72
CA ALA A 81 0.42 0.69 -0.70
C ALA A 81 1.91 0.97 -1.00
N ASN A 82 2.62 1.65 -0.08
CA ASN A 82 4.05 1.89 -0.21
C ASN A 82 4.87 0.59 -0.08
N LEU A 83 4.54 -0.26 0.90
CA LEU A 83 5.20 -1.56 1.07
C LEU A 83 4.99 -2.46 -0.15
N LYS A 84 3.75 -2.55 -0.64
CA LYS A 84 3.38 -3.26 -1.87
C LYS A 84 4.23 -2.78 -3.04
N LYS A 85 4.36 -1.46 -3.24
CA LYS A 85 5.18 -0.91 -4.31
C LYS A 85 6.65 -1.33 -4.18
N GLN A 86 7.23 -1.21 -3.00
CA GLN A 86 8.65 -1.55 -2.76
C GLN A 86 8.94 -3.04 -2.96
N ILE A 87 8.05 -3.91 -2.47
CA ILE A 87 8.20 -5.37 -2.61
C ILE A 87 7.94 -5.80 -4.05
N ASN A 88 6.84 -5.36 -4.67
CA ASN A 88 6.50 -5.78 -6.02
C ASN A 88 7.48 -5.26 -7.07
N LEU A 89 8.13 -4.10 -6.83
CA LEU A 89 9.22 -3.61 -7.69
C LEU A 89 10.34 -4.65 -7.83
N ARG A 90 10.62 -5.43 -6.78
CA ARG A 90 11.64 -6.50 -6.78
C ARG A 90 11.28 -7.68 -7.68
N LEU A 91 10.07 -7.74 -8.22
CA LEU A 91 9.71 -8.76 -9.20
C LEU A 91 10.09 -8.37 -10.63
N GLY A 92 10.60 -7.15 -10.85
CA GLY A 92 11.07 -6.70 -12.17
C GLY A 92 10.00 -6.74 -13.28
N ILE A 93 8.71 -6.67 -12.93
CA ILE A 93 7.63 -6.90 -13.88
C ILE A 93 7.52 -5.73 -14.87
N GLY A 94 7.68 -6.03 -16.16
CA GLY A 94 7.44 -5.07 -17.24
C GLY A 94 8.42 -3.90 -17.23
N GLN A 95 7.94 -2.68 -16.99
CA GLN A 95 8.79 -1.49 -17.00
C GLN A 95 9.59 -1.32 -15.70
N ASP A 96 9.19 -1.99 -14.61
CA ASP A 96 9.87 -1.91 -13.32
C ASP A 96 11.32 -2.43 -13.41
N ALA A 97 11.58 -3.41 -14.28
CA ALA A 97 12.93 -3.92 -14.58
C ALA A 97 13.93 -2.81 -14.96
N GLN A 98 13.47 -1.74 -15.63
CA GLN A 98 14.36 -0.64 -16.04
C GLN A 98 14.91 0.13 -14.83
N GLY A 99 14.20 0.11 -13.69
CA GLY A 99 14.64 0.75 -12.45
C GLY A 99 15.89 0.11 -11.83
N PHE A 100 16.26 -1.10 -12.26
CA PHE A 100 17.46 -1.80 -11.81
C PHE A 100 18.70 -1.49 -12.66
N ILE A 101 18.56 -0.67 -13.70
CA ILE A 101 19.70 -0.17 -14.48
C ILE A 101 20.15 1.15 -13.87
N THR A 102 21.17 1.10 -13.01
CA THR A 102 21.63 2.22 -12.18
C THR A 102 23.09 2.62 -12.47
N PRO A 103 23.42 3.07 -13.70
CA PRO A 103 24.80 3.40 -14.08
C PRO A 103 25.34 4.65 -13.36
N ASP A 104 24.46 5.51 -12.86
CA ASP A 104 24.85 6.76 -12.18
C ASP A 104 25.06 6.56 -10.66
N ASP A 105 24.90 5.33 -10.15
CA ASP A 105 25.20 5.00 -8.76
C ASP A 105 26.72 5.13 -8.49
N LEU A 106 27.07 5.72 -7.35
CA LEU A 106 28.46 6.03 -7.00
C LEU A 106 29.32 4.78 -6.84
N GLU A 107 28.77 3.68 -6.33
CA GLU A 107 29.49 2.42 -6.16
C GLU A 107 29.70 1.72 -7.51
N ILE A 108 28.74 1.84 -8.42
CA ILE A 108 28.90 1.38 -9.81
C ILE A 108 30.02 2.16 -10.50
N SER A 109 29.98 3.50 -10.42
CA SER A 109 31.00 4.35 -11.01
C SER A 109 32.40 4.07 -10.46
N ALA A 110 32.52 3.92 -9.14
CA ALA A 110 33.78 3.57 -8.49
C ALA A 110 34.30 2.20 -8.94
N LYS A 111 33.43 1.19 -9.02
CA LYS A 111 33.81 -0.16 -9.46
C LYS A 111 34.23 -0.19 -10.92
N VAL A 112 33.55 0.56 -11.80
CA VAL A 112 33.93 0.69 -13.21
C VAL A 112 35.33 1.28 -13.31
N GLN A 113 35.61 2.41 -12.65
CA GLN A 113 36.92 3.05 -12.67
C GLN A 113 38.03 2.16 -12.12
N GLU A 114 37.74 1.37 -11.08
CA GLU A 114 38.69 0.39 -10.53
C GLU A 114 39.06 -0.69 -11.56
N ILE A 115 38.09 -1.20 -12.31
CA ILE A 115 38.31 -2.30 -13.28
C ILE A 115 38.98 -1.82 -14.57
N THR A 116 38.63 -0.62 -15.03
CA THR A 116 39.09 -0.10 -16.32
C THR A 116 40.29 0.82 -16.23
N GLU A 117 40.69 1.21 -15.01
CA GLU A 117 41.80 2.15 -14.74
C GLU A 117 41.57 3.54 -15.36
N GLY A 118 40.31 3.91 -15.61
CA GLY A 118 39.91 5.15 -16.25
C GLY A 118 38.95 4.94 -17.43
N TYR A 119 38.65 6.02 -18.15
CA TYR A 119 37.82 6.00 -19.35
C TYR A 119 38.71 6.17 -20.59
N SER A 120 38.46 5.39 -21.64
CA SER A 120 39.17 5.53 -22.91
C SER A 120 38.19 5.83 -24.05
N GLU A 121 38.61 6.72 -24.97
CA GLU A 121 37.91 6.98 -26.21
C GLU A 121 38.53 6.21 -27.40
N GLU A 122 39.65 5.53 -27.19
CA GLU A 122 40.30 4.70 -28.20
C GLU A 122 39.53 3.39 -28.39
N THR A 123 39.14 3.08 -29.63
CA THR A 123 38.19 1.99 -29.92
C THR A 123 38.68 0.62 -29.43
N ASP A 124 39.96 0.30 -29.61
CA ASP A 124 40.53 -0.98 -29.17
C ASP A 124 40.56 -1.10 -27.64
N GLU A 125 40.80 0.01 -26.95
CA GLU A 125 40.79 0.06 -25.49
C GLU A 125 39.37 0.00 -24.93
N PHE A 126 38.44 0.69 -25.57
CA PHE A 126 37.02 0.65 -25.23
C PHE A 126 36.50 -0.79 -25.20
N TRP A 127 36.78 -1.58 -26.25
CA TRP A 127 36.36 -2.98 -26.30
C TRP A 127 37.13 -3.88 -25.32
N ARG A 128 38.40 -3.61 -25.07
CA ARG A 128 39.17 -4.29 -24.01
C ARG A 128 38.54 -4.04 -22.64
N ASP A 129 38.09 -2.83 -22.36
CA ASP A 129 37.48 -2.47 -21.09
C ASP A 129 36.08 -3.07 -20.94
N TYR A 130 35.28 -3.10 -22.01
CA TYR A 130 34.04 -3.88 -22.04
C TYR A 130 34.28 -5.36 -21.68
N LYS A 131 35.33 -5.95 -22.26
CA LYS A 131 35.74 -7.31 -21.93
C LYS A 131 36.18 -7.45 -20.48
N ARG A 132 36.95 -6.51 -19.92
CA ARG A 132 37.37 -6.52 -18.52
C ARG A 132 36.18 -6.46 -17.58
N LEU A 133 35.21 -5.59 -17.83
CA LEU A 133 33.96 -5.47 -17.06
C LEU A 133 33.17 -6.79 -17.10
N PHE A 134 32.95 -7.35 -18.30
CA PHE A 134 32.30 -8.65 -18.46
C PHE A 134 33.04 -9.77 -17.70
N GLN A 135 34.36 -9.86 -17.87
CA GLN A 135 35.18 -10.89 -17.21
C GLN A 135 35.18 -10.75 -15.69
N TRP A 136 35.15 -9.51 -15.18
CA TRP A 136 35.02 -9.25 -13.76
C TRP A 136 33.69 -9.78 -13.23
N VAL A 137 32.56 -9.47 -13.89
CA VAL A 137 31.24 -9.99 -13.49
C VAL A 137 31.24 -11.53 -13.48
N VAL A 138 31.72 -12.17 -14.55
CA VAL A 138 31.79 -13.63 -14.68
C VAL A 138 32.65 -14.30 -13.61
N LYS A 139 33.74 -13.63 -13.18
CA LYS A 139 34.71 -14.19 -12.23
C LYS A 139 34.29 -13.96 -10.79
N THR A 140 33.67 -12.83 -10.49
CA THR A 140 33.39 -12.39 -9.13
C THR A 140 32.00 -12.78 -8.66
N ILE A 141 30.98 -12.72 -9.53
CA ILE A 141 29.60 -12.97 -9.12
C ILE A 141 29.30 -14.47 -9.15
N GLU A 142 28.98 -15.03 -7.99
CA GLU A 142 28.53 -16.40 -7.83
C GLU A 142 27.07 -16.56 -8.25
N TYR A 143 26.83 -17.45 -9.21
CA TYR A 143 25.48 -17.69 -9.73
C TYR A 143 24.62 -18.38 -8.66
N SER A 144 23.54 -17.71 -8.23
CA SER A 144 22.60 -18.22 -7.25
C SER A 144 21.18 -17.93 -7.69
N LEU A 145 20.36 -18.98 -7.83
CA LEU A 145 18.93 -18.83 -8.14
C LEU A 145 18.21 -18.12 -7.02
N ASP A 146 17.21 -17.33 -7.40
CA ASP A 146 16.38 -16.62 -6.45
C ASP A 146 15.53 -17.51 -5.57
N SER A 147 15.29 -17.00 -4.36
CA SER A 147 14.26 -17.53 -3.47
C SER A 147 12.90 -16.97 -3.87
N PRO A 148 11.80 -17.74 -3.70
CA PRO A 148 10.46 -17.25 -3.98
C PRO A 148 10.16 -15.95 -3.23
N SER A 149 9.70 -14.94 -3.95
CA SER A 149 9.33 -13.63 -3.41
C SER A 149 7.81 -13.40 -3.49
N PRO A 150 7.21 -12.73 -2.50
CA PRO A 150 5.77 -12.52 -2.49
C PRO A 150 5.37 -11.40 -3.45
N LEU A 151 4.36 -11.66 -4.29
CA LEU A 151 3.58 -10.63 -4.95
C LEU A 151 2.48 -10.16 -3.99
N LEU A 152 2.63 -8.95 -3.45
CA LEU A 152 1.65 -8.41 -2.51
C LEU A 152 0.33 -8.05 -3.23
N PRO A 153 -0.83 -8.47 -2.68
CA PRO A 153 -2.13 -8.28 -3.31
C PRO A 153 -2.60 -6.82 -3.28
N GLU A 154 -3.66 -6.50 -4.03
CA GLU A 154 -4.25 -5.15 -4.04
C GLU A 154 -4.79 -4.71 -2.67
N SER A 155 -5.32 -5.64 -1.87
CA SER A 155 -5.88 -5.38 -0.55
C SER A 155 -5.13 -6.14 0.54
N ILE A 156 -5.04 -5.57 1.74
CA ILE A 156 -4.37 -6.17 2.91
C ILE A 156 -4.87 -7.60 3.22
N GLY A 157 -6.15 -7.88 3.00
CA GLY A 157 -6.74 -9.21 3.22
C GLY A 157 -6.71 -10.15 2.00
N GLY A 158 -5.99 -9.78 0.94
CA GLY A 158 -5.90 -10.58 -0.29
C GLY A 158 -5.04 -11.83 -0.13
N THR A 159 -5.07 -12.69 -1.15
CA THR A 159 -4.22 -13.89 -1.20
C THR A 159 -2.82 -13.52 -1.68
N LEU A 160 -1.80 -14.07 -1.01
CA LEU A 160 -0.41 -13.94 -1.45
C LEU A 160 -0.13 -14.91 -2.59
N GLU A 161 0.51 -14.41 -3.64
CA GLU A 161 1.10 -15.21 -4.69
C GLU A 161 2.63 -15.19 -4.52
N TRP A 162 3.28 -16.30 -4.87
CA TRP A 162 4.74 -16.44 -4.77
C TRP A 162 5.33 -16.59 -6.17
N VAL A 163 6.33 -15.77 -6.46
CA VAL A 163 7.00 -15.71 -7.77
C VAL A 163 8.46 -16.09 -7.57
N ASN A 164 9.02 -16.89 -8.46
CA ASN A 164 10.42 -17.34 -8.39
C ASN A 164 11.34 -16.38 -9.17
N ASP A 165 11.29 -15.10 -8.83
CA ASP A 165 12.18 -14.05 -9.35
C ASP A 165 12.33 -12.97 -8.26
N PHE A 166 13.53 -12.41 -8.11
CA PHE A 166 13.88 -11.34 -7.19
C PHE A 166 15.04 -10.50 -7.76
N TRP A 167 14.69 -9.37 -8.35
CA TRP A 167 15.66 -8.46 -8.96
C TRP A 167 16.45 -7.72 -7.88
N ARG A 168 17.77 -7.88 -7.95
CA ARG A 168 18.74 -7.18 -7.10
C ARG A 168 19.21 -5.91 -7.80
N LEU A 169 19.46 -4.87 -7.01
CA LEU A 169 20.14 -3.69 -7.53
C LEU A 169 21.59 -4.06 -7.85
N PRO A 170 22.18 -3.49 -8.92
CA PRO A 170 23.59 -3.71 -9.25
C PRO A 170 24.55 -3.56 -8.07
N VAL A 171 24.31 -2.58 -7.20
CA VAL A 171 25.11 -2.35 -5.98
C VAL A 171 24.98 -3.48 -4.95
N GLU A 172 23.80 -4.10 -4.84
CA GLU A 172 23.58 -5.27 -3.97
C GLU A 172 24.29 -6.50 -4.54
N THR A 173 24.23 -6.70 -5.86
CA THR A 173 24.98 -7.75 -6.58
C THR A 173 26.49 -7.60 -6.38
N ILE A 174 27.03 -6.38 -6.41
CA ILE A 174 28.45 -6.13 -6.12
C ILE A 174 28.80 -6.47 -4.67
N ARG A 175 28.01 -5.99 -3.70
CA ARG A 175 28.34 -6.12 -2.27
C ARG A 175 28.28 -7.55 -1.79
N ASP A 176 27.32 -8.32 -2.29
CA ASP A 176 27.10 -9.69 -1.86
C ASP A 176 27.75 -10.71 -2.81
N GLU A 177 28.34 -10.24 -3.91
CA GLU A 177 29.05 -11.03 -4.92
C GLU A 177 28.23 -12.23 -5.45
N THR A 178 26.91 -12.07 -5.54
CA THR A 178 25.99 -13.14 -5.96
C THR A 178 24.78 -12.59 -6.72
N GLY A 179 24.21 -13.41 -7.59
CA GLY A 179 22.98 -13.14 -8.32
C GLY A 179 22.82 -14.12 -9.47
N ASP A 180 21.64 -14.17 -10.09
CA ASP A 180 21.39 -15.01 -11.26
C ASP A 180 21.41 -14.20 -12.57
N CYS A 181 20.61 -14.59 -13.56
CA CYS A 181 20.79 -14.13 -14.93
C CYS A 181 20.43 -12.65 -15.11
N GLU A 182 19.34 -12.19 -14.51
CA GLU A 182 18.92 -10.80 -14.54
C GLU A 182 19.87 -9.93 -13.73
N ASP A 183 20.30 -10.37 -12.54
CA ASP A 183 21.16 -9.61 -11.65
C ASP A 183 22.51 -9.31 -12.30
N MET A 184 23.12 -10.35 -12.88
CA MET A 184 24.37 -10.21 -13.63
C MET A 184 24.18 -9.34 -14.88
N ALA A 185 23.01 -9.41 -15.54
CA ALA A 185 22.73 -8.62 -16.73
C ALA A 185 22.48 -7.13 -16.41
N VAL A 186 21.72 -6.81 -15.36
CA VAL A 186 21.49 -5.41 -14.93
C VAL A 186 22.76 -4.79 -14.37
N LEU A 187 23.58 -5.57 -13.65
CA LEU A 187 24.90 -5.14 -13.20
C LEU A 187 25.80 -4.79 -14.38
N LEU A 188 26.00 -5.75 -15.30
CA LEU A 188 26.85 -5.52 -16.47
C LEU A 188 26.34 -4.35 -17.31
N THR A 189 25.03 -4.26 -17.56
CA THR A 189 24.43 -3.15 -18.31
C THR A 189 24.69 -1.81 -17.64
N SER A 190 24.55 -1.71 -16.32
CA SER A 190 24.84 -0.50 -15.55
C SER A 190 26.31 -0.11 -15.64
N MET A 191 27.22 -1.09 -15.55
CA MET A 191 28.66 -0.84 -15.70
C MET A 191 29.02 -0.34 -17.11
N LEU A 192 28.46 -0.94 -18.15
CA LEU A 192 28.74 -0.57 -19.54
C LEU A 192 28.18 0.81 -19.89
N LEU A 193 26.97 1.13 -19.45
CA LEU A 193 26.37 2.46 -19.64
C LEU A 193 27.12 3.54 -18.86
N ASN A 194 27.62 3.24 -17.65
CA ASN A 194 28.49 4.15 -16.91
C ASN A 194 29.79 4.40 -17.68
N TYR A 195 30.50 3.33 -18.09
CA TYR A 195 31.76 3.45 -18.81
C TYR A 195 31.61 4.22 -20.12
N ASN A 196 30.56 3.93 -20.89
CA ASN A 196 30.33 4.58 -22.17
C ASN A 196 29.66 5.95 -22.07
N GLN A 197 29.35 6.41 -20.85
CA GLN A 197 28.69 7.70 -20.59
C GLN A 197 27.36 7.86 -21.35
N ARG A 198 26.64 6.74 -21.55
CA ARG A 198 25.41 6.65 -22.36
C ARG A 198 25.56 7.15 -23.81
N LYS A 199 26.79 7.14 -24.36
CA LYS A 199 27.05 7.46 -25.77
C LYS A 199 26.50 6.36 -26.70
N PHE A 200 26.44 5.13 -26.21
CA PHE A 200 25.97 3.97 -26.97
C PHE A 200 24.89 3.22 -26.21
N ASP A 201 23.93 2.70 -26.95
CA ASP A 201 22.86 1.89 -26.40
C ASP A 201 23.40 0.55 -25.90
N VAL A 202 22.92 0.14 -24.73
CA VAL A 202 23.14 -1.19 -24.16
C VAL A 202 21.78 -1.72 -23.76
N TRP A 203 21.42 -2.89 -24.27
CA TRP A 203 20.13 -3.51 -24.05
C TRP A 203 20.29 -4.74 -23.16
N ILE A 204 19.26 -5.04 -22.39
CA ILE A 204 19.08 -6.37 -21.80
C ILE A 204 18.04 -7.09 -22.65
N ILE A 205 18.36 -8.30 -23.06
CA ILE A 205 17.49 -9.14 -23.88
C ILE A 205 17.02 -10.35 -23.07
N GLY A 206 15.70 -10.57 -23.09
CA GLY A 206 15.08 -11.79 -22.58
C GLY A 206 15.15 -12.89 -23.63
N ILE A 207 15.71 -14.02 -23.27
CA ILE A 207 15.83 -15.22 -24.11
C ILE A 207 14.89 -16.27 -23.54
N ARG A 208 14.05 -16.86 -24.38
CA ARG A 208 13.12 -17.90 -23.95
C ARG A 208 13.18 -19.10 -24.88
N THR A 209 13.32 -20.30 -24.30
CA THR A 209 13.18 -21.53 -25.08
C THR A 209 11.71 -21.88 -25.27
N PHE A 210 11.39 -22.45 -26.43
CA PHE A 210 10.05 -23.00 -26.71
C PHE A 210 10.04 -24.50 -26.41
N GLY A 211 8.94 -25.02 -25.87
CA GLY A 211 8.78 -26.43 -25.56
C GLY A 211 7.84 -26.69 -24.39
N SER A 212 7.78 -27.94 -23.93
CA SER A 212 6.93 -28.37 -22.80
C SER A 212 7.36 -27.78 -21.45
N THR A 213 8.63 -27.38 -21.32
CA THR A 213 9.19 -26.71 -20.13
C THR A 213 10.03 -25.52 -20.59
N PRO A 214 9.39 -24.39 -20.96
CA PRO A 214 10.11 -23.21 -21.42
C PRO A 214 11.01 -22.68 -20.30
N LYS A 215 12.24 -22.30 -20.65
CA LYS A 215 13.21 -21.67 -19.74
C LYS A 215 13.42 -20.23 -20.18
N GLY A 216 13.43 -19.32 -19.21
CA GLY A 216 13.87 -17.94 -19.40
C GLY A 216 15.36 -17.80 -19.13
N HIS A 217 15.97 -16.76 -19.69
CA HIS A 217 17.34 -16.33 -19.46
C HIS A 217 17.48 -14.86 -19.82
N MET A 218 18.44 -14.14 -19.26
CA MET A 218 18.74 -12.76 -19.61
C MET A 218 20.21 -12.59 -19.99
N ALA A 219 20.45 -11.78 -21.01
CA ALA A 219 21.78 -11.44 -21.49
C ALA A 219 21.84 -9.97 -21.89
N VAL A 220 23.05 -9.43 -22.05
CA VAL A 220 23.28 -8.06 -22.50
C VAL A 220 23.53 -8.06 -24.01
N ALA A 221 22.97 -7.09 -24.72
CA ALA A 221 23.16 -6.90 -26.15
C ALA A 221 23.58 -5.46 -26.44
N ILE A 222 24.58 -5.29 -27.31
CA ILE A 222 25.08 -3.99 -27.75
C ILE A 222 24.89 -3.92 -29.27
N PRO A 223 24.11 -2.96 -29.79
CA PRO A 223 24.05 -2.70 -31.22
C PRO A 223 25.41 -2.30 -31.79
N ILE A 224 25.79 -2.91 -32.91
CA ILE A 224 27.01 -2.59 -33.67
C ILE A 224 26.67 -2.35 -35.15
N GLU A 225 27.67 -2.04 -35.98
CA GLU A 225 27.48 -1.77 -37.41
C GLU A 225 26.74 -2.91 -38.12
N HIS A 226 26.19 -2.61 -39.30
CA HIS A 226 25.57 -3.59 -40.19
C HIS A 226 24.37 -4.33 -39.56
N ARG A 227 23.67 -3.69 -38.61
CA ARG A 227 22.50 -4.22 -37.92
C ARG A 227 22.78 -5.53 -37.17
N GLN A 228 23.98 -5.65 -36.62
CA GLN A 228 24.38 -6.79 -35.81
C GLN A 228 24.32 -6.43 -34.31
N LEU A 229 24.33 -7.47 -33.47
CA LEU A 229 24.38 -7.35 -32.02
C LEU A 229 25.62 -8.07 -31.51
N THR A 230 26.37 -7.40 -30.63
CA THR A 230 27.31 -8.08 -29.74
C THR A 230 26.53 -8.56 -28.52
N ILE A 231 26.56 -9.86 -28.23
CA ILE A 231 25.92 -10.44 -27.05
C ILE A 231 26.97 -10.70 -25.99
N LEU A 232 26.70 -10.25 -24.76
CA LEU A 232 27.46 -10.54 -23.55
C LEU A 232 26.53 -11.22 -22.54
N ASP A 233 26.74 -12.51 -22.31
CA ASP A 233 25.96 -13.34 -21.40
C ASP A 233 26.84 -13.77 -20.22
N PRO A 234 26.85 -12.99 -19.12
CA PRO A 234 27.71 -13.26 -17.98
C PRO A 234 27.32 -14.55 -17.25
N ALA A 235 26.03 -14.87 -17.16
CA ALA A 235 25.54 -16.07 -16.48
C ALA A 235 25.93 -17.36 -17.22
N SER A 236 25.87 -17.38 -18.55
CA SER A 236 26.33 -18.53 -19.35
C SER A 236 27.82 -18.47 -19.70
N ARG A 237 28.53 -17.40 -19.31
CA ARG A 237 29.94 -17.13 -19.66
C ARG A 237 30.18 -17.07 -21.18
N TYR A 238 29.21 -16.57 -21.91
CA TYR A 238 29.23 -16.48 -23.37
C TYR A 238 29.39 -15.03 -23.83
N TYR A 239 30.15 -14.81 -24.89
CA TYR A 239 30.16 -13.52 -25.59
C TYR A 239 30.45 -13.73 -27.08
N THR A 240 29.91 -12.85 -27.92
CA THR A 240 30.28 -12.78 -29.34
C THR A 240 31.59 -11.98 -29.49
N PRO A 241 32.49 -12.35 -30.43
CA PRO A 241 33.70 -11.58 -30.70
C PRO A 241 33.39 -10.11 -31.05
N PHE A 242 34.16 -9.18 -30.50
CA PHE A 242 33.97 -7.74 -30.70
C PHE A 242 34.36 -7.34 -32.15
N HIS A 243 33.41 -6.79 -32.91
CA HIS A 243 33.64 -6.13 -34.20
C HIS A 243 33.47 -4.60 -34.06
N THR A 244 33.99 -3.82 -35.02
CA THR A 244 33.98 -2.34 -35.02
C THR A 244 32.60 -1.74 -34.67
N MET A 245 32.57 -0.76 -33.77
CA MET A 245 31.35 -0.11 -33.25
C MET A 245 30.63 0.65 -34.36
N GLY A 246 29.31 0.50 -34.43
CA GLY A 246 28.46 1.25 -35.35
C GLY A 246 27.64 2.28 -34.65
N GLY A 247 27.86 3.55 -34.99
CA GLY A 247 26.87 4.58 -34.75
C GLY A 247 25.67 4.39 -35.68
N VAL A 248 24.47 4.67 -35.15
CA VAL A 248 23.22 4.75 -35.92
C VAL A 248 23.36 5.71 -37.11
#